data_AF-X1MHE7-F1
#
_entry.id   AF-X1MHE7-F1
#
_cell.length_a   1.000
_cell.length_b   1.000
_cell.length_c   1.000
_cell.angle_alpha   90.00
_cell.angle_beta   90.00
_cell.angle_gamma   90.00
#
_symmetry.space_group_name_H-M   'P 1'
#
loop_
_entity.id
_entity.type
_entity.pdbx_description
1 polymer ?
#
loop_
_entity_poly.entity_id
_entity_poly.type
_entity_poly.pdbx_seq_one_letter_code
_entity_poly.pdbx_strand_id
1 'polypeptide(L)'
;SRRVGLKLGNQDIIANATGGLRIREPAADLGIALSIASSFRDVGVDPQLAAVGEVGLSGELRAVSQLDRRVNEAARLGFKRCLVPKVGARVSPVPKDIELIPVSTLREAIKIGLVRGK
;
A
#
# COMPACT_ATOMS: atom_id res chain seq x y z
N SER A 1 -4.78 3.97 -13.39
CA SER A 1 -5.78 4.94 -13.90
C SER A 1 -7.16 4.32 -14.10
N ARG A 2 -7.38 3.46 -15.11
CA ARG A 2 -8.72 2.95 -15.49
C ARG A 2 -9.47 2.25 -14.35
N ARG A 3 -8.80 1.37 -13.60
CA ARG A 3 -9.45 0.55 -12.54
C ARG A 3 -9.90 1.33 -11.32
N VAL A 4 -9.33 2.51 -11.10
CA VAL A 4 -9.57 3.37 -9.93
C VAL A 4 -10.17 4.73 -10.28
N GLY A 5 -10.46 4.96 -11.58
CA GLY A 5 -11.08 6.20 -12.06
C GLY A 5 -10.19 7.44 -12.02
N LEU A 6 -8.86 7.27 -11.89
CA LEU A 6 -7.91 8.39 -11.90
C LEU A 6 -7.52 8.74 -13.34
N LYS A 7 -7.73 10.00 -13.74
CA LYS A 7 -7.39 10.53 -15.07
C LYS A 7 -5.90 10.92 -15.15
N LEU A 8 -5.03 9.92 -15.13
CA LEU A 8 -3.57 10.10 -15.12
C LEU A 8 -2.94 10.23 -16.52
N GLY A 9 -3.71 10.06 -17.60
CA GLY A 9 -3.15 9.94 -18.97
C GLY A 9 -2.50 11.21 -19.52
N ASN A 10 -2.79 12.37 -18.92
CA ASN A 10 -2.23 13.68 -19.28
C ASN A 10 -1.38 14.27 -18.14
N GLN A 11 -0.90 13.42 -17.23
CA GLN A 11 -0.13 13.83 -16.06
C GLN A 11 1.28 13.31 -16.18
N ASP A 12 2.26 14.16 -15.89
CA ASP A 12 3.64 13.74 -15.70
C ASP A 12 3.78 13.20 -14.27
N ILE A 13 4.11 11.91 -14.16
CA ILE A 13 4.25 11.22 -12.87
C ILE A 13 5.73 11.04 -12.56
N ILE A 14 6.19 11.72 -11.49
CA ILE A 14 7.52 11.54 -10.94
C ILE A 14 7.38 10.82 -9.60
N ALA A 15 8.09 9.70 -9.45
CA ALA A 15 8.12 8.93 -8.21
C ALA A 15 9.57 8.66 -7.81
N ASN A 16 9.83 8.67 -6.50
CA ASN A 16 11.15 8.42 -5.94
C ASN A 16 11.03 7.55 -4.68
N ALA A 17 12.04 6.72 -4.43
CA ALA A 17 12.21 6.01 -3.17
C ALA A 17 13.23 6.73 -2.30
N THR A 18 12.75 7.34 -1.21
CA THR A 18 13.59 8.11 -0.28
C THR A 18 14.72 7.27 0.32
N GLY A 19 15.85 7.91 0.61
CA GLY A 19 17.03 7.24 1.18
C GLY A 19 17.93 6.56 0.15
N GLY A 20 17.74 6.82 -1.13
CA GLY A 20 18.55 6.24 -2.20
C GLY A 20 18.30 4.74 -2.42
N LEU A 21 17.18 4.23 -1.91
CA LEU A 21 16.82 2.82 -1.98
C LEU A 21 16.50 2.42 -3.43
N ARG A 22 17.05 1.28 -3.85
CA ARG A 22 16.65 0.63 -5.10
C ARG A 22 15.66 -0.47 -4.79
N ILE A 23 14.41 -0.26 -5.15
CA ILE A 23 13.33 -1.22 -4.94
C ILE A 23 13.20 -2.10 -6.19
N ARG A 24 13.34 -3.41 -6.02
CA ARG A 24 13.19 -4.42 -7.09
C ARG A 24 12.33 -5.57 -6.62
N GLU A 25 11.07 -5.27 -6.32
CA GLU A 25 10.11 -6.27 -5.87
C GLU A 25 8.66 -5.85 -6.13
N PRO A 26 7.74 -6.80 -6.38
CA PRO A 26 6.31 -6.49 -6.62
C PRO A 26 5.58 -5.97 -5.38
N ALA A 27 6.05 -6.29 -4.17
CA ALA A 27 5.34 -5.93 -2.94
C ALA A 27 5.27 -4.41 -2.68
N ALA A 28 6.10 -3.63 -3.37
CA ALA A 28 6.11 -2.17 -3.28
C ALA A 28 5.05 -1.49 -4.18
N ASP A 29 4.43 -2.24 -5.11
CA ASP A 29 3.47 -1.69 -6.06
C ASP A 29 2.33 -0.95 -5.36
N LEU A 30 1.79 -1.52 -4.27
CA LEU A 30 0.71 -0.90 -3.53
C LEU A 30 1.13 0.43 -2.90
N GLY A 31 2.34 0.51 -2.34
CA GLY A 31 2.88 1.75 -1.76
C GLY A 31 3.06 2.84 -2.82
N ILE A 32 3.58 2.49 -3.99
CA ILE A 32 3.73 3.40 -5.13
C ILE A 32 2.37 3.85 -5.67
N ALA A 33 1.41 2.93 -5.79
CA ALA A 33 0.08 3.28 -6.27
C ALA A 33 -0.67 4.20 -5.29
N LEU A 34 -0.49 4.02 -3.98
CA LEU A 34 -1.03 4.93 -2.96
C LEU A 34 -0.37 6.31 -3.03
N SER A 35 0.95 6.41 -3.20
CA SER A 35 1.63 7.71 -3.30
C SER A 35 1.19 8.50 -4.54
N ILE A 36 1.02 7.84 -5.69
CA ILE A 36 0.48 8.46 -6.90
C ILE A 36 -0.98 8.89 -6.69
N ALA A 37 -1.81 8.04 -6.09
CA ALA A 37 -3.21 8.37 -5.83
C ALA A 37 -3.37 9.53 -4.83
N SER A 38 -2.50 9.58 -3.81
CA SER A 38 -2.41 10.66 -2.83
C SER A 38 -2.04 11.98 -3.50
N SER A 39 -0.94 11.99 -4.27
CA SER A 39 -0.47 13.17 -5.00
C SER A 39 -1.53 13.69 -5.99
N PHE A 40 -2.14 12.80 -6.78
CA PHE A 40 -3.16 13.20 -7.75
C PHE A 40 -4.44 13.76 -7.10
N ARG A 41 -4.79 13.31 -5.89
CA ARG A 41 -6.00 13.76 -5.18
C ARG A 41 -5.74 14.92 -4.23
N ASP A 42 -4.49 15.31 -4.03
CA ASP A 42 -4.08 16.26 -2.99
C ASP A 42 -4.60 15.87 -1.59
N VAL A 43 -4.49 14.58 -1.28
CA VAL A 43 -4.95 14.00 -0.01
C VAL A 43 -3.87 13.11 0.56
N GLY A 44 -3.45 13.38 1.80
CA GLY A 44 -2.39 12.63 2.48
C GLY A 44 -2.73 11.15 2.70
N VAL A 45 -1.68 10.33 2.75
CA VAL A 45 -1.74 8.96 3.29
C VAL A 45 -1.61 9.05 4.81
N ASP A 46 -2.28 8.16 5.55
CA ASP A 46 -2.10 8.02 6.99
C ASP A 46 -0.61 7.76 7.33
N PRO A 47 0.08 8.63 8.10
CA PRO A 47 1.51 8.46 8.37
C PRO A 47 1.83 7.25 9.24
N GLN A 48 0.84 6.66 9.92
CA GLN A 48 1.00 5.44 10.72
C GLN A 48 0.67 4.16 9.93
N LEU A 49 0.41 4.27 8.63
CA LEU A 49 0.05 3.17 7.76
C LEU A 49 1.25 2.68 6.93
N ALA A 50 1.58 1.40 7.08
CA ALA A 50 2.40 0.66 6.13
C ALA A 50 1.50 0.03 5.04
N ALA A 51 2.04 -0.14 3.83
CA ALA A 51 1.32 -0.81 2.75
C ALA A 51 2.25 -1.78 2.01
N VAL A 52 1.79 -3.01 1.87
CA VAL A 52 2.51 -4.09 1.19
C VAL A 52 1.54 -4.80 0.26
N GLY A 53 1.91 -4.97 -1.01
CA GLY A 53 1.09 -5.71 -1.96
C GLY A 53 1.54 -5.54 -3.39
N GLU A 54 1.42 -6.63 -4.15
CA GLU A 54 1.53 -6.61 -5.60
C GLU A 54 0.20 -6.18 -6.23
N VAL A 55 0.25 -5.27 -7.19
CA VAL A 55 -0.94 -4.76 -7.87
C VAL A 55 -1.04 -5.39 -9.26
N GLY A 56 -2.03 -6.25 -9.45
CA GLY A 56 -2.29 -6.84 -10.75
C GLY A 56 -2.94 -5.85 -11.72
N LEU A 57 -2.87 -6.17 -13.02
CA LEU A 57 -3.38 -5.30 -14.10
C LEU A 57 -4.91 -5.13 -14.06
N SER A 58 -5.64 -6.07 -13.44
CA SER A 58 -7.08 -5.94 -13.24
C SER A 58 -7.44 -5.05 -12.04
N GLY A 59 -6.44 -4.68 -11.24
CA GLY A 59 -6.59 -3.91 -10.01
C GLY A 59 -6.78 -4.77 -8.77
N GLU A 60 -6.59 -6.08 -8.89
CA GLU A 60 -6.54 -7.04 -7.78
C GLU A 60 -5.23 -6.91 -7.01
N LEU A 61 -5.27 -7.24 -5.72
CA LEU A 61 -4.06 -7.36 -4.90
C LEU A 61 -3.65 -8.82 -4.78
N ARG A 62 -2.40 -9.10 -5.14
CA ARG A 62 -1.83 -10.44 -5.19
C ARG A 62 -0.97 -10.69 -3.95
N ALA A 63 -0.84 -11.97 -3.58
CA ALA A 63 -0.02 -12.38 -2.44
C ALA A 63 1.45 -11.98 -2.64
N VAL A 64 2.13 -11.66 -1.55
CA VAL A 64 3.54 -11.27 -1.54
C VAL A 64 4.39 -12.23 -0.72
N SER A 65 5.67 -12.30 -1.02
CA SER A 65 6.62 -13.12 -0.26
C SER A 65 6.88 -12.53 1.14
N GLN A 66 7.05 -13.42 2.11
CA GLN A 66 7.49 -13.10 3.48
C GLN A 66 6.61 -12.05 4.19
N LEU A 67 5.29 -12.14 4.03
CA LEU A 67 4.35 -11.19 4.62
C LEU A 67 4.53 -11.06 6.14
N ASP A 68 4.72 -12.18 6.85
CA ASP A 68 5.02 -12.19 8.28
C ASP A 68 6.18 -11.27 8.65
N ARG A 69 7.32 -11.40 7.96
CA ARG A 69 8.53 -10.61 8.25
C ARG A 69 8.29 -9.13 8.03
N ARG A 70 7.56 -8.77 6.98
CA ARG A 70 7.25 -7.37 6.64
C ARG A 70 6.34 -6.73 7.68
N VAL A 71 5.31 -7.45 8.12
CA VAL A 71 4.38 -6.97 9.16
C VAL A 71 5.08 -6.82 10.50
N ASN A 72 5.92 -7.78 10.88
CA ASN A 72 6.73 -7.69 12.09
C ASN A 72 7.67 -6.48 12.06
N GLU A 73 8.34 -6.23 10.93
CA GLU A 73 9.22 -5.06 10.80
C GLU A 73 8.44 -3.74 10.80
N ALA A 74 7.27 -3.68 10.15
CA ALA A 74 6.40 -2.51 10.21
C ALA A 74 5.98 -2.18 11.66
N ALA A 75 5.60 -3.20 12.44
CA ALA A 75 5.31 -3.03 13.86
C ALA A 75 6.54 -2.55 14.65
N ARG A 76 7.72 -3.13 14.39
CA ARG A 76 8.99 -2.76 15.03
C ARG A 76 9.37 -1.30 14.76
N LEU A 77 9.09 -0.80 13.56
CA LEU A 77 9.32 0.59 13.15
C LEU A 77 8.25 1.56 13.66
N GLY A 78 7.21 1.08 14.35
CA GLY A 78 6.19 1.90 14.99
C GLY A 78 4.94 2.19 14.16
N PHE A 79 4.79 1.56 12.98
CA PHE A 79 3.53 1.63 12.23
C PHE A 79 2.41 0.96 13.02
N LYS A 80 1.21 1.57 12.97
CA LYS A 80 0.03 1.11 13.72
C LYS A 80 -0.93 0.31 12.87
N ARG A 81 -0.84 0.45 11.55
CA ARG A 81 -1.73 -0.19 10.59
C ARG A 81 -0.91 -0.71 9.43
N CYS A 82 -1.29 -1.85 8.86
CA CYS A 82 -0.64 -2.41 7.68
C CYS A 82 -1.68 -2.89 6.66
N LEU A 83 -1.75 -2.24 5.50
CA LEU A 83 -2.51 -2.74 4.35
C LEU A 83 -1.77 -3.94 3.74
N VAL A 84 -2.48 -5.06 3.63
CA VAL A 84 -1.95 -6.32 3.10
C VAL A 84 -2.91 -6.94 2.08
N PRO A 85 -2.43 -7.75 1.12
CA PRO A 85 -3.31 -8.44 0.19
C PRO A 85 -4.15 -9.45 0.96
N LYS A 86 -5.47 -9.42 0.81
CA LYS A 86 -6.38 -10.39 1.47
C LYS A 86 -6.02 -11.82 1.09
N VAL A 87 -5.57 -12.03 -0.14
CA VAL A 87 -5.05 -13.32 -0.62
C VAL A 87 -3.68 -13.56 0.02
N GLY A 88 -3.57 -14.65 0.78
CA GLY A 88 -2.31 -14.98 1.45
C GLY A 88 -2.00 -14.14 2.69
N ALA A 89 -2.98 -13.37 3.21
CA ALA A 89 -2.91 -12.71 4.52
C ALA A 89 -2.93 -13.72 5.67
N ARG A 90 -1.93 -14.59 5.73
CA ARG A 90 -1.66 -15.45 6.88
C ARG A 90 -0.50 -14.82 7.63
N VAL A 91 -0.81 -14.18 8.74
CA VAL A 91 0.18 -13.70 9.69
C VAL A 91 -0.15 -14.26 11.06
N SER A 92 0.78 -15.00 11.65
CA SER A 92 0.54 -15.66 12.94
C SER A 92 1.83 -15.84 13.74
N PRO A 93 1.92 -15.28 14.97
CA PRO A 93 0.97 -14.34 15.56
C PRO A 93 1.05 -12.98 14.87
N VAL A 94 -0.07 -12.25 14.84
CA VAL A 94 -0.05 -10.83 14.47
C VAL A 94 0.57 -10.03 15.63
N PRO A 95 1.53 -9.13 15.40
CA PRO A 95 2.07 -8.27 16.45
C PRO A 95 0.96 -7.43 17.09
N LYS A 96 0.97 -7.28 18.42
CA LYS A 96 -0.10 -6.58 19.16
C LYS A 96 -0.22 -5.10 18.81
N ASP A 97 0.88 -4.48 18.39
CA ASP A 97 0.97 -3.03 18.15
C ASP A 97 0.61 -2.61 16.72
N ILE A 98 0.23 -3.55 15.85
CA ILE A 98 -0.14 -3.28 14.45
C ILE A 98 -1.46 -3.96 14.06
N GLU A 99 -2.38 -3.18 13.50
CA GLU A 99 -3.62 -3.67 12.90
C GLU A 99 -3.35 -4.14 11.46
N LEU A 100 -3.73 -5.38 11.14
CA LEU A 100 -3.73 -5.87 9.76
C LEU A 100 -5.02 -5.53 9.05
N ILE A 101 -4.88 -4.92 7.87
CA ILE A 101 -6.00 -4.50 7.04
C ILE A 101 -5.95 -5.26 5.71
N PRO A 102 -6.59 -6.44 5.63
CA PRO A 102 -6.61 -7.24 4.42
C PRO A 102 -7.54 -6.61 3.38
N VAL A 103 -7.00 -6.33 2.19
CA VAL A 103 -7.72 -5.71 1.06
C VAL A 103 -7.57 -6.54 -0.21
N SER A 104 -8.63 -6.60 -1.02
CA SER A 104 -8.64 -7.42 -2.25
C SER A 104 -8.32 -6.61 -3.50
N THR A 105 -8.51 -5.30 -3.47
CA THR A 105 -8.38 -4.45 -4.68
C THR A 105 -7.66 -3.14 -4.39
N LEU A 106 -7.02 -2.59 -5.43
CA LEU A 106 -6.39 -1.28 -5.36
C LEU A 106 -7.40 -0.17 -5.02
N ARG A 107 -8.64 -0.27 -5.50
CA ARG A 107 -9.69 0.71 -5.21
C ARG A 107 -10.01 0.76 -3.71
N GLU A 108 -10.12 -0.40 -3.09
CA GLU A 108 -10.35 -0.54 -1.65
C GLU A 108 -9.15 0.00 -0.87
N ALA A 109 -7.92 -0.37 -1.27
CA ALA A 109 -6.71 0.13 -0.64
C ALA A 109 -6.60 1.65 -0.68
N ILE A 110 -6.88 2.30 -1.83
CA ILE A 110 -6.89 3.77 -1.93
C ILE A 110 -7.97 4.38 -1.02
N LYS A 111 -9.16 3.76 -0.93
CA LYS A 111 -10.24 4.27 -0.08
C LYS A 111 -9.86 4.24 1.41
N ILE A 112 -9.10 3.23 1.84
CA ILE A 112 -8.71 3.06 3.25
C ILE A 112 -7.42 3.81 3.58
N GLY A 113 -6.47 3.84 2.64
CA GLY A 113 -5.13 4.38 2.86
C GLY A 113 -5.02 5.90 2.79
N LEU A 114 -5.93 6.56 2.08
CA LEU A 114 -6.00 8.02 2.06
C LEU A 114 -6.81 8.55 3.24
N VAL A 115 -6.29 9.57 3.91
CA VAL A 115 -7.01 10.28 4.98
C VAL A 115 -8.25 10.92 4.37
N ARG A 116 -9.39 10.91 5.08
CA ARG A 116 -10.52 11.73 4.63
C ARG A 116 -10.11 13.19 4.76
N GLY A 117 -10.03 13.91 3.63
CA GLY A 117 -9.90 15.36 3.65
C GLY A 117 -11.01 15.96 4.53
N LYS A 118 -10.68 17.06 5.22
CA LYS A 118 -11.68 17.86 5.93
C LYS A 118 -12.78 18.33 4.98
#